data_AF-A0A961BG35-F1
#
_entry.id   AF-A0A961BG35-F1
#
_cell.length_a   1.000
_cell.length_b   1.000
_cell.length_c   1.000
_cell.angle_alpha   90.00
_cell.angle_beta   90.00
_cell.angle_gamma   90.00
#
_symmetry.space_group_name_H-M   'P 1'
#
loop_
_entity.id
_entity.type
_entity.pdbx_description
1 polymer ?
#
loop_
_entity_poly.entity_id
_entity_poly.type
_entity_poly.pdbx_seq_one_letter_code
_entity_poly.pdbx_strand_id
1 'polypeptide(L)'
;MKPVGRALLIVMDSVGIGGAPDASRFGPPGRSDEGSDTLGHIASVRARSPSGPLRLPELMSLGLGHAAAGATGRWPEGLAPPADIAGSHGWAREISHGKDTPSGHWEIAGVPVLWEWSYFPDIPQCFPAPLLEAIAEESGVVGSLGNVHASGTDILTRLGEEHVRTGQPIYYTSADSVFQIACHEQAFGLDRLLSLCKTVRRILDRGPWRIGRVIARPFVGSSAHDFQRTVNRHDFSVPPPDSTILDQCKAAGYPVIGLGKIGDIFAHRGLTEEIRASGHPALWQATLDALDRLGGGPGLVVVNFVDFDMLYGHRRDVPGYAA
;
A
#
# COMPACT_ATOMS: atom_id res chain seq x y z
N MET A 1 -24.64 24.42 15.68
CA MET A 1 -23.63 23.51 15.10
C MET A 1 -22.76 22.99 16.24
N LYS A 2 -22.50 21.67 16.33
CA LYS A 2 -21.45 21.19 17.24
C LYS A 2 -20.12 21.79 16.80
N PRO A 3 -19.24 22.23 17.73
CA PRO A 3 -17.91 22.67 17.35
C PRO A 3 -17.21 21.54 16.57
N VAL A 4 -16.66 21.87 15.40
CA VAL A 4 -15.88 20.93 14.59
C VAL A 4 -14.54 20.74 15.29
N GLY A 5 -14.32 19.55 15.84
CA GLY A 5 -13.05 19.18 16.47
C GLY A 5 -12.11 18.49 15.49
N ARG A 6 -11.03 17.91 16.03
CA ARG A 6 -10.09 17.06 15.28
C ARG A 6 -10.57 15.62 15.18
N ALA A 7 -10.18 14.93 14.13
CA ALA A 7 -10.34 13.49 13.96
C ALA A 7 -8.98 12.83 13.67
N LEU A 8 -8.77 11.65 14.25
CA LEU A 8 -7.62 10.78 13.98
C LEU A 8 -8.13 9.50 13.33
N LEU A 9 -7.69 9.24 12.10
CA LEU A 9 -7.92 8.00 11.39
C LEU A 9 -6.64 7.17 11.40
N ILE A 10 -6.69 6.04 12.11
CA ILE A 10 -5.58 5.07 12.19
C ILE A 10 -5.93 3.88 11.31
N VAL A 11 -5.06 3.58 10.34
CA VAL A 11 -5.12 2.33 9.59
C VAL A 11 -4.01 1.41 10.12
N MET A 12 -4.40 0.28 10.69
CA MET A 12 -3.48 -0.83 10.99
C MET A 12 -3.47 -1.74 9.77
N ASP A 13 -2.50 -1.54 8.87
CA ASP A 13 -2.52 -2.15 7.54
C ASP A 13 -2.55 -3.68 7.62
N SER A 14 -3.43 -4.34 6.86
CA SER A 14 -3.69 -5.79 6.86
C SER A 14 -4.27 -6.45 8.13
N VAL A 15 -4.58 -5.71 9.21
CA VAL A 15 -5.15 -6.28 10.46
C VAL A 15 -6.63 -6.62 10.31
N GLY A 16 -6.92 -7.65 9.52
CA GLY A 16 -8.27 -8.15 9.28
C GLY A 16 -8.86 -8.88 10.50
N ILE A 17 -10.18 -8.76 10.69
CA ILE A 17 -10.94 -9.38 11.78
C ILE A 17 -11.85 -10.51 11.31
N GLY A 18 -11.46 -11.20 10.22
CA GLY A 18 -12.22 -12.26 9.57
C GLY A 18 -12.36 -12.06 8.06
N GLY A 19 -12.49 -13.17 7.33
CA GLY A 19 -12.70 -13.16 5.88
C GLY A 19 -14.09 -12.64 5.51
N ALA A 20 -14.17 -11.85 4.44
CA ALA A 20 -15.43 -11.36 3.89
C ALA A 20 -16.28 -12.51 3.29
N PRO A 21 -17.61 -12.36 3.19
CA PRO A 21 -18.49 -13.37 2.59
C PRO A 21 -18.12 -13.80 1.16
N ASP A 22 -17.39 -12.96 0.42
CA ASP A 22 -16.97 -13.20 -0.94
C ASP A 22 -15.47 -13.53 -1.06
N ALA A 23 -14.81 -13.89 0.05
CA ALA A 23 -13.40 -14.28 0.10
C ALA A 23 -13.02 -15.41 -0.88
N SER A 24 -13.96 -16.27 -1.27
CA SER A 24 -13.74 -17.33 -2.27
C SER A 24 -13.38 -16.81 -3.67
N ARG A 25 -13.70 -15.54 -3.98
CA ARG A 25 -13.36 -14.88 -5.25
C ARG A 25 -11.91 -14.39 -5.28
N PHE A 26 -11.26 -14.29 -4.14
CA PHE A 26 -9.92 -13.75 -4.00
C PHE A 26 -8.92 -14.87 -3.75
N GLY A 27 -7.69 -14.71 -4.23
CA GLY A 27 -6.60 -15.67 -4.05
C GLY A 27 -5.81 -15.87 -5.35
N PRO A 28 -4.57 -16.39 -5.29
CA PRO A 28 -3.83 -16.75 -6.50
C PRO A 28 -4.50 -17.94 -7.21
N PRO A 29 -4.24 -18.16 -8.51
CA PRO A 29 -4.79 -19.30 -9.24
C PRO A 29 -4.61 -20.63 -8.48
N GLY A 30 -5.72 -21.35 -8.26
CA GLY A 30 -5.73 -22.62 -7.53
C GLY A 30 -5.79 -22.50 -6.00
N ARG A 31 -5.93 -21.29 -5.43
CA ARG A 31 -6.22 -21.06 -4.01
C ARG A 31 -7.29 -19.98 -3.85
N SER A 32 -7.96 -19.97 -2.71
CA SER A 32 -8.86 -18.88 -2.31
C SER A 32 -8.48 -18.31 -0.94
N ASP A 33 -8.99 -17.13 -0.62
CA ASP A 33 -8.89 -16.52 0.71
C ASP A 33 -9.98 -17.03 1.67
N GLU A 34 -10.75 -18.05 1.28
CA GLU A 34 -11.77 -18.65 2.13
C GLU A 34 -11.17 -19.18 3.43
N GLY A 35 -11.80 -18.85 4.56
CA GLY A 35 -11.29 -19.18 5.89
C GLY A 35 -10.17 -18.26 6.40
N SER A 36 -9.79 -17.21 5.67
CA SER A 36 -8.88 -16.19 6.20
C SER A 36 -9.45 -15.51 7.46
N ASP A 37 -8.60 -15.30 8.46
CA ASP A 37 -8.94 -14.61 9.71
C ASP A 37 -7.64 -14.14 10.38
N THR A 38 -7.14 -12.95 10.03
CA THR A 38 -5.83 -12.47 10.50
C THR A 38 -5.77 -12.40 12.03
N LEU A 39 -6.65 -11.62 12.66
CA LEU A 39 -6.69 -11.50 14.12
C LEU A 39 -6.95 -12.85 14.80
N GLY A 40 -7.94 -13.61 14.34
CA GLY A 40 -8.33 -14.88 14.95
C GLY A 40 -7.21 -15.93 14.88
N HIS A 41 -6.53 -16.06 13.74
CA HIS A 41 -5.40 -16.99 13.61
C HIS A 41 -4.20 -16.58 14.46
N ILE A 42 -3.85 -15.29 14.50
CA ILE A 42 -2.77 -14.79 15.36
C ILE A 42 -3.11 -15.06 16.83
N ALA A 43 -4.34 -14.73 17.26
CA ALA A 43 -4.80 -14.96 18.62
C ALA A 43 -4.75 -16.44 19.01
N SER A 44 -5.21 -17.34 18.14
CA SER A 44 -5.17 -18.80 18.35
C SER A 44 -3.75 -19.34 18.51
N VAL A 45 -2.83 -18.92 17.63
CA VAL A 45 -1.41 -19.32 17.72
C VAL A 45 -0.78 -18.83 19.03
N ARG A 46 -1.06 -17.59 19.42
CA ARG A 46 -0.56 -17.02 20.68
C ARG A 46 -1.14 -17.70 21.91
N ALA A 47 -2.44 -18.00 21.92
CA ALA A 47 -3.09 -18.69 23.04
C ALA A 47 -2.45 -20.05 23.37
N ARG A 48 -1.90 -20.72 22.34
CA ARG A 48 -1.22 -22.02 22.44
C ARG A 48 0.30 -21.90 22.58
N SER A 49 0.85 -20.69 22.52
CA SER A 49 2.28 -20.43 22.59
C SER A 49 2.77 -20.43 24.04
N PRO A 50 3.97 -20.94 24.34
CA PRO A 50 4.62 -20.80 25.65
C PRO A 50 4.80 -19.34 26.10
N SER A 51 4.84 -18.41 25.15
CA SER A 51 4.95 -16.97 25.44
C SER A 51 3.64 -16.33 25.92
N GLY A 52 2.56 -17.11 26.01
CA GLY A 52 1.25 -16.67 26.48
C GLY A 52 0.38 -16.02 25.40
N PRO A 53 -0.91 -15.78 25.72
CA PRO A 53 -1.90 -15.25 24.78
C PRO A 53 -1.53 -13.86 24.27
N LEU A 54 -2.16 -13.48 23.15
CA LEU A 54 -2.05 -12.13 22.61
C LEU A 54 -2.56 -11.11 23.65
N ARG A 55 -1.90 -9.95 23.77
CA ARG A 55 -2.23 -8.95 24.79
C ARG A 55 -2.55 -7.61 24.14
N LEU A 56 -3.83 -7.30 24.00
CA LEU A 56 -4.31 -6.04 23.40
C LEU A 56 -5.33 -5.32 24.32
N PRO A 57 -5.05 -5.11 25.62
CA PRO A 57 -6.06 -4.65 26.57
C PRO A 57 -6.76 -3.35 26.14
N GLU A 58 -6.01 -2.41 25.55
CA GLU A 58 -6.57 -1.13 25.10
C GLU A 58 -7.46 -1.26 23.85
N LEU A 59 -7.08 -2.09 22.87
CA LEU A 59 -7.95 -2.33 21.72
C LEU A 59 -9.19 -3.15 22.12
N MET A 60 -9.05 -4.04 23.10
CA MET A 60 -10.19 -4.77 23.66
C MET A 60 -11.17 -3.81 24.35
N SER A 61 -10.69 -2.86 25.16
CA SER A 61 -11.54 -1.85 25.80
C SER A 61 -12.20 -0.90 24.79
N LEU A 62 -11.60 -0.70 23.61
CA LEU A 62 -12.22 0.02 22.49
C LEU A 62 -13.23 -0.83 21.69
N GLY A 63 -13.34 -2.14 21.97
CA GLY A 63 -14.35 -3.02 21.37
C GLY A 63 -13.86 -3.90 20.22
N LEU A 64 -12.54 -4.06 20.01
CA LEU A 64 -11.98 -4.93 18.96
C LEU A 64 -12.53 -6.36 19.03
N GLY A 65 -12.63 -6.94 20.24
CA GLY A 65 -13.17 -8.29 20.44
C GLY A 65 -14.62 -8.43 19.98
N HIS A 66 -15.46 -7.42 20.26
CA HIS A 66 -16.85 -7.41 19.82
C HIS A 66 -16.98 -7.22 18.31
N ALA A 67 -16.16 -6.37 17.70
CA ALA A 67 -16.10 -6.22 16.25
C ALA A 67 -15.73 -7.54 15.56
N ALA A 68 -14.68 -8.23 16.05
CA ALA A 68 -14.25 -9.52 15.52
C ALA A 68 -15.30 -10.62 15.72
N ALA A 69 -15.95 -10.65 16.88
CA ALA A 69 -17.05 -11.58 17.15
C ALA A 69 -18.27 -11.31 16.27
N GLY A 70 -18.58 -10.04 15.98
CA GLY A 70 -19.63 -9.66 15.05
C GLY A 70 -19.31 -10.06 13.60
N ALA A 71 -18.06 -9.92 13.19
CA ALA A 71 -17.61 -10.27 11.84
C ALA A 71 -17.55 -11.79 11.60
N THR A 72 -17.10 -12.58 12.59
CA THR A 72 -16.81 -14.02 12.43
C THR A 72 -17.80 -14.96 13.11
N GLY A 73 -18.65 -14.43 13.99
CA GLY A 73 -19.48 -15.23 14.90
C GLY A 73 -18.70 -15.91 16.04
N ARG A 74 -17.40 -15.61 16.21
CA ARG A 74 -16.54 -16.24 17.22
C ARG A 74 -15.70 -15.21 17.96
N TRP A 75 -15.55 -15.42 19.27
CA TRP A 75 -14.64 -14.63 20.07
C TRP A 75 -13.17 -15.04 19.79
N PRO A 76 -12.22 -14.09 19.61
CA PRO A 76 -10.81 -14.43 19.37
C PRO A 76 -10.21 -15.24 20.54
N GLU A 77 -9.59 -16.38 20.24
CA GLU A 77 -9.05 -17.31 21.24
C GLU A 77 -7.98 -16.63 22.11
N GLY A 78 -8.09 -16.78 23.44
CA GLY A 78 -7.11 -16.26 24.40
C GLY A 78 -7.17 -14.76 24.67
N LEU A 79 -8.00 -13.97 23.97
CA LEU A 79 -8.25 -12.58 24.32
C LEU A 79 -9.36 -12.49 25.38
N ALA A 80 -9.09 -11.85 26.52
CA ALA A 80 -10.10 -11.67 27.56
C ALA A 80 -11.14 -10.60 27.15
N PRO A 81 -12.44 -10.81 27.40
CA PRO A 81 -13.44 -9.74 27.32
C PRO A 81 -13.06 -8.56 28.22
N PRO A 82 -13.21 -7.32 27.74
CA PRO A 82 -12.99 -6.14 28.58
C PRO A 82 -14.10 -6.05 29.64
N ALA A 83 -13.80 -5.40 30.77
CA ALA A 83 -14.82 -5.12 31.80
C ALA A 83 -15.83 -4.08 31.32
N ASP A 84 -15.33 -3.04 30.64
CA ASP A 84 -16.11 -1.92 30.11
C ASP A 84 -15.66 -1.59 28.67
N ILE A 85 -16.58 -1.03 27.90
CA ILE A 85 -16.31 -0.54 26.54
C ILE A 85 -16.26 0.99 26.55
N ALA A 86 -15.11 1.54 26.14
CA ALA A 86 -14.84 2.97 26.18
C ALA A 86 -15.32 3.74 24.91
N GLY A 87 -15.77 3.03 23.86
CA GLY A 87 -16.11 3.63 22.58
C GLY A 87 -17.18 2.88 21.78
N SER A 88 -17.44 3.34 20.56
CA SER A 88 -18.29 2.62 19.60
C SER A 88 -17.44 1.64 18.80
N HIS A 89 -18.01 0.47 18.49
CA HIS A 89 -17.35 -0.57 17.71
C HIS A 89 -18.29 -1.09 16.62
N GLY A 90 -17.69 -1.65 15.58
CA GLY A 90 -18.39 -2.26 14.45
C GLY A 90 -17.38 -2.94 13.52
N TRP A 91 -17.91 -3.56 12.46
CA TRP A 91 -17.12 -4.13 11.38
C TRP A 91 -17.68 -3.64 10.05
N ALA A 92 -16.82 -3.56 9.05
CA ALA A 92 -17.19 -3.18 7.69
C ALA A 92 -16.92 -4.35 6.74
N ARG A 93 -17.66 -4.39 5.64
CA ARG A 93 -17.40 -5.28 4.50
C ARG A 93 -17.04 -4.40 3.33
N GLU A 94 -15.86 -4.62 2.78
CA GLU A 94 -15.39 -3.93 1.57
C GLU A 94 -16.34 -4.21 0.40
N ILE A 95 -16.67 -3.18 -0.37
CA ILE A 95 -17.47 -3.29 -1.60
C ILE A 95 -16.65 -3.10 -2.86
N SER A 96 -15.42 -2.58 -2.73
CA SER A 96 -14.44 -2.54 -3.79
C SER A 96 -14.15 -3.93 -4.32
N HIS A 97 -13.82 -4.00 -5.61
CA HIS A 97 -13.54 -5.27 -6.28
C HIS A 97 -12.12 -5.79 -5.97
N GLY A 98 -11.20 -4.88 -5.64
CA GLY A 98 -9.85 -5.21 -5.20
C GLY A 98 -9.76 -5.37 -3.68
N LYS A 99 -8.69 -6.03 -3.24
CA LYS A 99 -8.27 -6.15 -1.82
C LYS A 99 -6.90 -5.52 -1.56
N ASP A 100 -6.50 -4.61 -2.46
CA ASP A 100 -5.22 -3.91 -2.42
C ASP A 100 -5.29 -2.64 -1.57
N THR A 101 -4.13 -2.19 -1.07
CA THR A 101 -4.04 -1.02 -0.19
C THR A 101 -4.74 0.24 -0.73
N PRO A 102 -4.57 0.66 -2.00
CA PRO A 102 -5.35 1.76 -2.58
C PRO A 102 -6.86 1.56 -2.47
N SER A 103 -7.40 0.43 -2.93
CA SER A 103 -8.86 0.17 -2.93
C SER A 103 -9.46 0.36 -1.54
N GLY A 104 -8.87 -0.26 -0.51
CA GLY A 104 -9.38 -0.15 0.86
C GLY A 104 -9.26 1.25 1.45
N HIS A 105 -8.13 1.95 1.22
CA HIS A 105 -7.94 3.31 1.74
C HIS A 105 -8.87 4.31 1.05
N TRP A 106 -9.10 4.18 -0.25
CA TRP A 106 -10.00 5.06 -0.98
C TRP A 106 -11.45 4.82 -0.57
N GLU A 107 -11.85 3.56 -0.33
CA GLU A 107 -13.17 3.22 0.18
C GLU A 107 -13.41 3.80 1.59
N ILE A 108 -12.44 3.68 2.49
CA ILE A 108 -12.48 4.34 3.82
C ILE A 108 -12.68 5.85 3.66
N ALA A 109 -12.09 6.45 2.61
CA ALA A 109 -12.21 7.86 2.32
C ALA A 109 -13.44 8.24 1.46
N GLY A 110 -14.37 7.31 1.24
CA GLY A 110 -15.65 7.52 0.56
C GLY A 110 -15.65 7.27 -0.94
N VAL A 111 -14.61 6.65 -1.49
CA VAL A 111 -14.41 6.44 -2.93
C VAL A 111 -14.11 4.95 -3.22
N PRO A 112 -15.13 4.09 -3.27
CA PRO A 112 -14.94 2.66 -3.54
C PRO A 112 -14.47 2.39 -4.97
N VAL A 113 -13.61 1.39 -5.15
CA VAL A 113 -13.07 0.94 -6.43
C VAL A 113 -13.96 -0.20 -6.97
N LEU A 114 -15.03 0.18 -7.67
CA LEU A 114 -16.02 -0.76 -8.20
C LEU A 114 -15.64 -1.33 -9.58
N TRP A 115 -14.34 -1.53 -9.79
CA TRP A 115 -13.81 -2.07 -11.02
C TRP A 115 -12.54 -2.89 -10.81
N GLU A 116 -12.25 -3.76 -11.77
CA GLU A 116 -11.01 -4.52 -11.78
C GLU A 116 -9.82 -3.64 -12.22
N TRP A 117 -8.70 -3.81 -11.52
CA TRP A 117 -7.40 -3.34 -11.96
C TRP A 117 -6.94 -4.10 -13.21
N SER A 118 -6.15 -3.43 -14.05
CA SER A 118 -5.48 -4.10 -15.16
C SER A 118 -4.19 -4.76 -14.68
N TYR A 119 -3.89 -5.93 -15.22
CA TYR A 119 -2.65 -6.66 -14.96
C TYR A 119 -2.02 -7.03 -16.31
N PHE A 120 -0.69 -6.98 -16.38
CA PHE A 120 0.03 -7.46 -17.55
C PHE A 120 0.14 -8.99 -17.49
N PRO A 121 -0.07 -9.71 -18.61
CA PRO A 121 -0.03 -11.18 -18.62
C PRO A 121 1.37 -11.71 -18.31
N ASP A 122 1.45 -12.86 -17.63
CA ASP A 122 2.72 -13.54 -17.33
C ASP A 122 3.23 -14.33 -18.55
N ILE A 123 3.63 -13.59 -19.58
CA ILE A 123 4.19 -14.10 -20.83
C ILE A 123 5.33 -13.18 -21.31
N PRO A 124 6.25 -13.67 -22.17
CA PRO A 124 7.19 -12.80 -22.85
C PRO A 124 6.49 -11.71 -23.65
N GLN A 125 7.07 -10.51 -23.70
CA GLN A 125 6.49 -9.34 -24.35
C GLN A 125 5.12 -8.92 -23.77
N CYS A 126 5.02 -8.90 -22.44
CA CYS A 126 3.78 -8.66 -21.70
C CYS A 126 3.16 -7.25 -21.87
N PHE A 127 3.98 -6.24 -22.17
CA PHE A 127 3.53 -4.87 -22.43
C PHE A 127 3.08 -4.73 -23.89
N PRO A 128 1.87 -4.18 -24.13
CA PRO A 128 1.39 -3.94 -25.49
C PRO A 128 2.33 -3.02 -26.28
N ALA A 129 2.59 -3.34 -27.56
CA ALA A 129 3.42 -2.50 -28.43
C ALA A 129 2.96 -1.03 -28.49
N PRO A 130 1.65 -0.71 -28.59
CA PRO A 130 1.19 0.68 -28.57
C PRO A 130 1.54 1.44 -27.28
N LEU A 131 1.64 0.74 -26.14
CA LEU A 131 2.08 1.36 -24.88
C LEU A 131 3.56 1.72 -24.96
N LEU A 132 4.41 0.80 -25.43
CA LEU A 132 5.85 1.02 -25.55
C LEU A 132 6.19 2.12 -26.57
N GLU A 133 5.45 2.16 -27.68
CA GLU A 133 5.57 3.21 -28.71
C GLU A 133 5.24 4.59 -28.14
N ALA A 134 4.10 4.73 -27.45
CA ALA A 134 3.71 5.98 -26.80
C ALA A 134 4.74 6.44 -25.75
N ILE A 135 5.32 5.49 -24.99
CA ILE A 135 6.39 5.80 -24.03
C ILE A 135 7.62 6.35 -24.76
N ALA A 136 8.06 5.68 -25.84
CA ALA A 136 9.22 6.13 -26.61
C ALA A 136 9.00 7.52 -27.21
N GLU A 137 7.83 7.77 -27.78
CA GLU A 137 7.45 9.04 -28.39
C GLU A 137 7.39 10.20 -27.38
N GLU A 138 6.65 10.04 -26.27
CA GLU A 138 6.47 11.12 -25.29
C GLU A 138 7.69 11.34 -24.39
N SER A 139 8.50 10.32 -24.13
CA SER A 139 9.67 10.43 -23.24
C SER A 139 10.98 10.75 -23.97
N GLY A 140 11.03 10.54 -25.29
CA GLY A 140 12.26 10.60 -26.09
C GLY A 140 13.27 9.48 -25.79
N VAL A 141 12.88 8.46 -25.01
CA VAL A 141 13.74 7.31 -24.70
C VAL A 141 13.63 6.27 -25.81
N VAL A 142 14.76 5.99 -26.47
CA VAL A 142 14.81 5.05 -27.59
C VAL A 142 15.09 3.63 -27.10
N GLY A 143 14.10 2.75 -27.29
CA GLY A 143 14.18 1.34 -26.94
C GLY A 143 14.05 1.06 -25.44
N SER A 144 13.92 -0.22 -25.11
CA SER A 144 13.80 -0.72 -23.74
C SER A 144 14.22 -2.17 -23.67
N LEU A 145 14.75 -2.57 -22.51
CA LEU A 145 15.07 -3.96 -22.19
C LEU A 145 13.94 -4.58 -21.36
N GLY A 146 13.90 -5.91 -21.30
CA GLY A 146 12.94 -6.66 -20.47
C GLY A 146 11.64 -6.96 -21.21
N ASN A 147 10.56 -6.27 -20.84
CA ASN A 147 9.19 -6.57 -21.27
C ASN A 147 8.68 -7.95 -20.79
N VAL A 148 8.83 -8.20 -19.48
CA VAL A 148 8.53 -9.48 -18.85
C VAL A 148 8.07 -9.29 -17.39
N HIS A 149 7.47 -10.34 -16.83
CA HIS A 149 7.40 -10.52 -15.37
C HIS A 149 8.77 -10.92 -14.83
N ALA A 150 9.20 -10.30 -13.73
CA ALA A 150 10.44 -10.67 -13.06
C ALA A 150 10.49 -10.16 -11.61
N SER A 151 11.31 -10.82 -10.79
CA SER A 151 11.73 -10.24 -9.51
C SER A 151 12.72 -9.09 -9.75
N GLY A 152 12.74 -8.11 -8.84
CA GLY A 152 13.66 -6.98 -8.96
C GLY A 152 15.14 -7.36 -8.86
N THR A 153 15.49 -8.48 -8.24
CA THR A 153 16.88 -8.96 -8.19
C THR A 153 17.24 -9.68 -9.49
N ASP A 154 16.36 -10.60 -9.94
CA ASP A 154 16.56 -11.37 -11.18
C ASP A 154 16.72 -10.46 -12.41
N ILE A 155 15.86 -9.44 -12.55
CA ILE A 155 15.91 -8.56 -13.71
C ILE A 155 17.20 -7.73 -13.79
N LEU A 156 17.77 -7.37 -12.64
CA LEU A 156 19.04 -6.62 -12.58
C LEU A 156 20.23 -7.52 -12.92
N THR A 157 20.27 -8.74 -12.38
CA THR A 157 21.30 -9.73 -12.72
C THR A 157 21.28 -10.05 -14.22
N ARG A 158 20.09 -10.16 -14.83
CA ARG A 158 19.93 -10.51 -16.25
C ARG A 158 20.24 -9.36 -17.21
N LEU A 159 19.83 -8.13 -16.88
CA LEU A 159 19.79 -7.02 -17.86
C LEU A 159 20.55 -5.77 -17.42
N GLY A 160 21.10 -5.73 -16.21
CA GLY A 160 21.76 -4.53 -15.66
C GLY A 160 23.00 -4.11 -16.44
N GLU A 161 23.83 -5.07 -16.87
CA GLU A 161 25.05 -4.77 -17.64
C GLU A 161 24.70 -4.26 -19.05
N GLU A 162 23.70 -4.85 -19.69
CA GLU A 162 23.23 -4.38 -20.98
C GLU A 162 22.58 -2.99 -20.89
N HIS A 163 21.82 -2.72 -19.81
CA HIS A 163 21.32 -1.38 -19.52
C HIS A 163 22.46 -0.36 -19.39
N VAL A 164 23.50 -0.67 -18.62
CA VAL A 164 24.65 0.23 -18.43
C VAL A 164 25.37 0.47 -19.77
N ARG A 165 25.50 -0.55 -20.61
CA ARG A 165 26.15 -0.46 -21.93
C ARG A 165 25.35 0.35 -22.95
N THR A 166 24.03 0.19 -22.96
CA THR A 166 23.14 0.72 -24.03
C THR A 166 22.41 2.00 -23.63
N GLY A 167 22.24 2.25 -22.33
CA GLY A 167 21.39 3.30 -21.80
C GLY A 167 19.88 3.04 -21.93
N GLN A 168 19.45 1.86 -22.40
CA GLN A 168 18.04 1.51 -22.54
C GLN A 168 17.42 1.15 -21.19
N PRO A 169 16.32 1.78 -20.74
CA PRO A 169 15.70 1.45 -19.46
C PRO A 169 15.16 0.01 -19.45
N ILE A 170 15.13 -0.61 -18.27
CA ILE A 170 14.60 -1.96 -18.09
C ILE A 170 13.15 -1.85 -17.64
N TYR A 171 12.22 -2.30 -18.48
CA TYR A 171 10.79 -2.37 -18.15
C TYR A 171 10.41 -3.79 -17.72
N TYR A 172 9.73 -3.90 -16.59
CA TYR A 172 9.24 -5.18 -16.08
C TYR A 172 8.02 -5.01 -15.18
N THR A 173 7.33 -6.11 -14.91
CA THR A 173 6.12 -6.15 -14.08
C THR A 173 6.18 -7.30 -13.07
N SER A 174 5.16 -7.44 -12.25
CA SER A 174 4.94 -8.53 -11.30
C SER A 174 3.47 -8.98 -11.32
N ALA A 175 3.10 -9.86 -10.39
CA ALA A 175 1.71 -10.28 -10.21
C ALA A 175 0.75 -9.12 -9.82
N ASP A 176 1.28 -8.05 -9.22
CA ASP A 176 0.51 -6.84 -8.92
C ASP A 176 0.27 -5.95 -10.14
N SER A 177 -0.73 -5.06 -10.05
CA SER A 177 -1.02 -4.03 -11.06
C SER A 177 0.05 -2.91 -11.06
N VAL A 178 1.23 -3.20 -11.61
CA VAL A 178 2.37 -2.28 -11.60
C VAL A 178 3.13 -2.25 -12.93
N PHE A 179 3.76 -1.11 -13.23
CA PHE A 179 4.78 -0.97 -14.27
C PHE A 179 6.09 -0.53 -13.61
N GLN A 180 7.16 -1.31 -13.70
CA GLN A 180 8.42 -1.03 -13.01
C GLN A 180 9.51 -0.66 -14.00
N ILE A 181 10.31 0.35 -13.65
CA ILE A 181 11.41 0.86 -14.48
C ILE A 181 12.70 0.82 -13.67
N ALA A 182 13.62 -0.06 -14.06
CA ALA A 182 14.94 -0.13 -13.45
C ALA A 182 15.99 0.57 -14.32
N CYS A 183 16.77 1.44 -13.71
CA CYS A 183 17.86 2.19 -14.35
C CYS A 183 19.02 2.41 -13.37
N HIS A 184 20.25 2.35 -13.88
CA HIS A 184 21.46 2.60 -13.11
C HIS A 184 21.61 4.11 -12.86
N GLU A 185 21.80 4.51 -11.60
CA GLU A 185 21.74 5.93 -11.21
C GLU A 185 22.78 6.80 -11.94
N GLN A 186 23.98 6.27 -12.18
CA GLN A 186 25.05 7.01 -12.87
C GLN A 186 24.94 6.94 -14.40
N ALA A 187 24.48 5.81 -14.95
CA ALA A 187 24.49 5.60 -16.41
C ALA A 187 23.26 6.25 -17.08
N PHE A 188 22.11 6.21 -16.39
CA PHE A 188 20.87 6.77 -16.90
C PHE A 188 20.51 8.12 -16.26
N GLY A 189 20.85 8.31 -14.98
CA GLY A 189 20.47 9.48 -14.19
C GLY A 189 19.16 9.29 -13.43
N LEU A 190 19.17 9.58 -12.12
CA LEU A 190 17.99 9.48 -11.25
C LEU A 190 16.86 10.42 -11.73
N ASP A 191 17.16 11.68 -12.01
CA ASP A 191 16.14 12.65 -12.45
C ASP A 191 15.50 12.24 -13.77
N ARG A 192 16.29 11.67 -14.69
CA ARG A 192 15.79 11.14 -15.96
C ARG A 192 14.87 9.94 -15.74
N LEU A 193 15.23 9.02 -14.83
CA LEU A 193 14.37 7.91 -14.43
C LEU A 193 13.03 8.43 -13.85
N LEU A 194 13.07 9.39 -12.93
CA LEU A 194 11.87 9.94 -12.32
C LEU A 194 10.99 10.67 -13.36
N SER A 195 11.59 11.39 -14.31
CA SER A 195 10.86 12.01 -15.43
C SER A 195 10.22 10.96 -16.34
N LEU A 196 10.93 9.88 -16.65
CA LEU A 196 10.40 8.78 -17.44
C LEU A 196 9.21 8.13 -16.73
N CYS A 197 9.31 7.81 -15.44
CA CYS A 197 8.20 7.25 -14.67
C CYS A 197 6.96 8.17 -14.66
N LYS A 198 7.14 9.49 -14.53
CA LYS A 198 6.04 10.46 -14.64
C LYS A 198 5.38 10.41 -16.03
N THR A 199 6.16 10.31 -17.10
CA THR A 199 5.62 10.17 -18.46
C THR A 199 4.84 8.87 -18.61
N VAL A 200 5.39 7.74 -18.18
CA VAL A 200 4.70 6.44 -18.21
C VAL A 200 3.39 6.49 -17.42
N ARG A 201 3.39 7.12 -16.24
CA ARG A 201 2.18 7.30 -15.42
C ARG A 201 1.08 8.04 -16.19
N ARG A 202 1.40 9.19 -16.81
CA ARG A 202 0.44 9.97 -17.62
C ARG A 202 -0.11 9.18 -18.81
N ILE A 203 0.72 8.39 -19.48
CA ILE A 203 0.29 7.56 -20.62
C ILE A 203 -0.68 6.49 -20.15
N LEU A 204 -0.36 5.80 -19.06
CA LEU A 204 -1.23 4.80 -18.47
C LEU A 204 -2.58 5.39 -18.04
N ASP A 205 -2.57 6.59 -17.44
CA ASP A 205 -3.78 7.27 -16.96
C ASP A 205 -4.73 7.71 -18.10
N ARG A 206 -4.19 8.07 -19.27
CA ARG A 206 -4.99 8.44 -20.45
C ARG A 206 -5.48 7.24 -21.25
N GLY A 207 -4.78 6.11 -21.12
CA GLY A 207 -5.07 4.90 -21.87
C GLY A 207 -6.17 4.05 -21.22
N PRO A 208 -6.47 2.88 -21.81
CA PRO A 208 -7.45 1.95 -21.26
C PRO A 208 -6.90 1.16 -20.05
N TRP A 209 -5.65 1.39 -19.65
CA TRP A 209 -4.96 0.57 -18.66
C TRP A 209 -5.17 1.11 -17.25
N ARG A 210 -5.86 0.34 -16.41
CA ARG A 210 -6.00 0.64 -14.99
C ARG A 210 -4.81 0.05 -14.23
N ILE A 211 -3.62 0.59 -14.49
CA ILE A 211 -2.40 0.18 -13.77
C ILE A 211 -2.28 0.96 -12.47
N GLY A 212 -2.21 0.26 -11.34
CA GLY A 212 -2.18 0.83 -9.99
C GLY A 212 -0.98 1.76 -9.76
N ARG A 213 0.24 1.33 -10.10
CA ARG A 213 1.46 2.12 -9.85
C ARG A 213 2.51 2.01 -10.95
N VAL A 214 3.23 3.11 -11.19
CA VAL A 214 4.52 3.08 -11.88
C VAL A 214 5.63 3.20 -10.85
N ILE A 215 6.63 2.32 -10.85
CA ILE A 215 7.65 2.27 -9.80
C ILE A 215 9.04 2.51 -10.38
N ALA A 216 9.71 3.57 -9.93
CA ALA A 216 11.12 3.82 -10.18
C ALA A 216 11.97 2.87 -9.32
N ARG A 217 12.86 2.13 -9.98
CA ARG A 217 13.77 1.15 -9.37
C ARG A 217 15.22 1.49 -9.68
N PRO A 218 15.72 2.61 -9.13
CA PRO A 218 17.13 2.95 -9.29
C PRO A 218 18.03 1.87 -8.68
N PHE A 219 19.17 1.62 -9.31
CA PHE A 219 20.19 0.72 -8.80
C PHE A 219 21.60 1.28 -9.01
N VAL A 220 22.54 0.76 -8.23
CA VAL A 220 23.99 1.01 -8.33
C VAL A 220 24.73 -0.32 -8.42
N GLY A 221 26.01 -0.27 -8.77
CA GLY A 221 26.90 -1.42 -8.88
C GLY A 221 27.71 -1.34 -10.17
N SER A 222 28.60 -2.29 -10.39
CA SER A 222 29.49 -2.32 -11.55
C SER A 222 29.25 -3.51 -12.48
N SER A 223 28.58 -4.56 -12.00
CA SER A 223 28.33 -5.81 -12.71
C SER A 223 27.11 -6.56 -12.16
N ALA A 224 26.71 -7.64 -12.84
CA ALA A 224 25.61 -8.49 -12.40
C ALA A 224 25.79 -9.09 -10.99
N HIS A 225 27.02 -9.14 -10.47
CA HIS A 225 27.35 -9.68 -9.15
C HIS A 225 27.13 -8.70 -7.99
N ASP A 226 27.15 -7.39 -8.24
CA ASP A 226 27.10 -6.35 -7.20
C ASP A 226 25.96 -5.33 -7.39
N PHE A 227 25.10 -5.50 -8.39
CA PHE A 227 23.94 -4.62 -8.56
C PHE A 227 23.00 -4.64 -7.36
N GLN A 228 22.73 -3.46 -6.83
CA GLN A 228 21.87 -3.24 -5.67
C GLN A 228 20.88 -2.11 -5.92
N ARG A 229 19.60 -2.37 -5.64
CA ARG A 229 18.56 -1.33 -5.64
C ARG A 229 18.83 -0.31 -4.55
N THR A 230 18.62 0.97 -4.84
CA THR A 230 18.86 2.05 -3.88
C THR A 230 17.60 2.41 -3.10
N VAL A 231 17.77 3.25 -2.07
CA VAL A 231 16.68 3.85 -1.30
C VAL A 231 15.89 4.91 -2.08
N ASN A 232 16.39 5.34 -3.25
CA ASN A 232 15.76 6.36 -4.11
C ASN A 232 14.55 5.82 -4.90
N ARG A 233 14.00 4.67 -4.49
CA ARG A 233 12.73 4.15 -4.99
C ARG A 233 11.66 5.23 -4.89
N HIS A 234 10.90 5.40 -5.97
CA HIS A 234 9.73 6.29 -5.99
C HIS A 234 8.55 5.59 -6.65
N ASP A 235 7.38 5.70 -6.05
CA ASP A 235 6.16 5.07 -6.54
C ASP A 235 5.21 6.18 -7.02
N PHE A 236 4.76 6.07 -8.27
CA PHE A 236 3.79 6.97 -8.89
C PHE A 236 2.44 6.26 -8.97
N SER A 237 1.63 6.45 -7.93
CA SER A 237 0.30 5.87 -7.81
C SER A 237 -0.71 6.59 -8.71
N VAL A 238 -1.69 5.84 -9.21
CA VAL A 238 -2.90 6.46 -9.77
C VAL A 238 -3.61 7.25 -8.65
N PRO A 239 -4.14 8.45 -8.91
CA PRO A 239 -4.89 9.19 -7.90
C PRO A 239 -6.27 8.57 -7.66
N PRO A 240 -6.90 8.85 -6.50
CA PRO A 240 -8.30 8.52 -6.28
C PRO A 240 -9.18 9.06 -7.43
N PRO A 241 -10.16 8.28 -7.90
CA PRO A 241 -10.97 8.60 -9.09
C PRO A 241 -11.99 9.72 -8.84
N ASP A 242 -12.32 10.01 -7.59
CA ASP A 242 -13.27 11.05 -7.18
C ASP A 242 -12.77 11.79 -5.92
N SER A 243 -13.50 12.80 -5.47
CA SER A 243 -13.22 13.60 -4.28
C SER A 243 -13.39 12.78 -3.00
N THR A 244 -12.27 12.49 -2.35
CA THR A 244 -12.20 11.82 -1.06
C THR A 244 -12.62 12.74 0.09
N ILE A 245 -12.83 12.18 1.29
CA ILE A 245 -13.03 13.00 2.50
C ILE A 245 -11.81 13.89 2.80
N LEU A 246 -10.59 13.47 2.41
CA LEU A 246 -9.38 14.29 2.53
C LEU A 246 -9.50 15.54 1.64
N ASP A 247 -9.91 15.37 0.38
CA ASP A 247 -10.16 16.49 -0.53
C ASP A 247 -11.22 17.46 0.03
N GLN A 248 -12.32 16.92 0.56
CA GLN A 248 -13.41 17.72 1.12
C GLN A 248 -12.96 18.51 2.35
N CYS A 249 -12.21 17.89 3.27
CA CYS A 249 -11.64 18.58 4.43
C CYS A 249 -10.69 19.70 4.01
N LYS A 250 -9.78 19.43 3.06
CA LYS A 250 -8.85 20.42 2.51
C LYS A 250 -9.58 21.57 1.83
N ALA A 251 -10.59 21.27 1.01
CA ALA A 251 -11.40 22.28 0.31
C ALA A 251 -12.20 23.17 1.29
N ALA A 252 -12.62 22.61 2.43
CA ALA A 252 -13.26 23.36 3.52
C ALA A 252 -12.26 24.19 4.37
N GLY A 253 -10.97 24.17 4.04
CA GLY A 253 -9.93 24.94 4.74
C GLY A 253 -9.41 24.29 6.02
N TYR A 254 -9.72 23.01 6.26
CA TYR A 254 -9.20 22.29 7.42
C TYR A 254 -7.83 21.67 7.14
N PRO A 255 -6.91 21.63 8.13
CA PRO A 255 -5.68 20.86 8.04
C PRO A 255 -5.97 19.37 7.80
N VAL A 256 -5.24 18.77 6.86
CA VAL A 256 -5.25 17.33 6.57
C VAL A 256 -3.81 16.82 6.56
N ILE A 257 -3.42 16.15 7.64
CA ILE A 257 -2.05 15.67 7.86
C ILE A 257 -2.00 14.17 7.56
N GLY A 258 -1.25 13.78 6.53
CA GLY A 258 -1.02 12.37 6.18
C GLY A 258 0.33 11.89 6.68
N LEU A 259 0.35 10.77 7.40
CA LEU A 259 1.57 10.18 7.98
C LEU A 259 1.92 8.82 7.38
N GLY A 260 3.21 8.57 7.20
CA GLY A 260 3.72 7.30 6.66
C GLY A 260 3.42 7.17 5.17
N LYS A 261 2.63 6.16 4.80
CA LYS A 261 2.30 5.85 3.39
C LYS A 261 1.09 6.60 2.82
N ILE A 262 0.42 7.44 3.62
CA ILE A 262 -0.79 8.15 3.19
C ILE A 262 -0.57 9.02 1.95
N GLY A 263 0.55 9.75 1.87
CA GLY A 263 0.90 10.52 0.67
C GLY A 263 0.94 9.64 -0.58
N ASP A 264 1.71 8.55 -0.54
CA ASP A 264 1.85 7.62 -1.68
C ASP A 264 0.51 6.94 -2.06
N ILE A 265 -0.34 6.60 -1.07
CA ILE A 265 -1.62 5.90 -1.26
C ILE A 265 -2.67 6.80 -1.92
N PHE A 266 -2.70 8.08 -1.54
CA PHE A 266 -3.61 9.07 -2.11
C PHE A 266 -2.98 9.86 -3.26
N ALA A 267 -1.82 9.44 -3.78
CA ALA A 267 -1.08 10.14 -4.83
C ALA A 267 -0.87 11.64 -4.52
N HIS A 268 -0.56 11.95 -3.26
CA HIS A 268 -0.35 13.30 -2.72
C HIS A 268 -1.56 14.23 -2.83
N ARG A 269 -2.76 13.66 -3.06
CA ARG A 269 -4.03 14.37 -3.20
C ARG A 269 -4.73 14.51 -1.84
N GLY A 270 -5.44 15.62 -1.62
CA GLY A 270 -6.25 15.85 -0.43
C GLY A 270 -5.47 16.21 0.84
N LEU A 271 -4.14 16.22 0.82
CA LEU A 271 -3.30 16.52 1.99
C LEU A 271 -2.87 17.99 2.02
N THR A 272 -2.83 18.58 3.22
CA THR A 272 -2.21 19.90 3.47
C THR A 272 -0.77 19.75 3.94
N GLU A 273 -0.45 18.63 4.59
CA GLU A 273 0.89 18.29 5.06
C GLU A 273 1.12 16.78 4.93
N GLU A 274 2.34 16.40 4.54
CA GLU A 274 2.79 15.00 4.49
C GLU A 274 4.00 14.80 5.39
N ILE A 275 3.91 13.84 6.30
CA ILE A 275 4.99 13.49 7.22
C ILE A 275 5.45 12.08 6.91
N ARG A 276 6.68 11.97 6.40
CA ARG A 276 7.32 10.67 6.16
C ARG A 276 7.95 10.17 7.45
N ALA A 277 7.47 9.02 7.94
CA ALA A 277 8.06 8.27 9.04
C ALA A 277 7.95 6.77 8.73
N SER A 278 8.84 5.97 9.32
CA SER A 278 8.89 4.52 9.14
C SER A 278 9.18 3.85 10.48
N GLY A 279 8.56 2.70 10.72
CA GLY A 279 8.56 2.06 12.03
C GLY A 279 7.45 2.59 12.93
N HIS A 280 6.80 1.69 13.67
CA HIS A 280 5.73 2.03 14.61
C HIS A 280 6.11 3.16 15.59
N PRO A 281 7.30 3.18 16.24
CA PRO A 281 7.63 4.25 17.19
C PRO A 281 7.69 5.64 16.56
N ALA A 282 8.31 5.76 15.39
CA ALA A 282 8.43 7.05 14.70
C ALA A 282 7.08 7.54 14.17
N LEU A 283 6.25 6.64 13.62
CA LEU A 283 4.89 6.96 13.19
C LEU A 283 4.04 7.44 14.36
N TRP A 284 4.18 6.81 15.53
CA TRP A 284 3.39 7.18 16.69
C TRP A 284 3.80 8.52 17.27
N GLN A 285 5.10 8.78 17.40
CA GLN A 285 5.60 10.09 17.80
C GLN A 285 5.11 11.18 16.83
N ALA A 286 5.26 10.97 15.52
CA ALA A 286 4.82 11.95 14.53
C ALA A 286 3.31 12.18 14.56
N THR A 287 2.51 11.16 14.88
CA THR A 287 1.05 11.28 15.02
C THR A 287 0.68 12.13 16.23
N LEU A 288 1.34 11.91 17.38
CA LEU A 288 1.14 12.70 18.59
C LEU A 288 1.55 14.16 18.35
N ASP A 289 2.71 14.39 17.75
CA ASP A 289 3.19 15.74 17.40
C ASP A 289 2.19 16.45 16.46
N ALA A 290 1.64 15.74 15.48
CA ALA A 290 0.62 16.27 14.57
C ALA A 290 -0.67 16.66 15.32
N LEU A 291 -1.14 15.83 16.25
CA LEU A 291 -2.32 16.13 17.07
C LEU A 291 -2.07 17.33 18.00
N ASP A 292 -0.89 17.42 18.62
CA ASP A 292 -0.52 18.53 19.50
C ASP A 292 -0.48 19.86 18.74
N ARG A 293 0.05 19.86 17.50
CA ARG A 293 0.00 21.05 16.62
C ARG A 293 -1.41 21.47 16.25
N LEU A 294 -2.34 20.54 16.06
CA LEU A 294 -3.75 20.87 15.83
C LEU A 294 -4.46 21.37 17.10
N GLY A 295 -3.95 21.03 18.29
CA GLY A 295 -4.57 21.37 19.56
C GLY A 295 -6.02 20.90 19.64
N GLY A 296 -6.92 21.75 20.14
CA GLY A 296 -8.37 21.49 20.14
C GLY A 296 -9.11 21.93 18.88
N GLY A 297 -8.40 22.39 17.85
CA GLY A 297 -8.98 22.92 16.61
C GLY A 297 -9.49 21.83 15.65
N PRO A 298 -10.18 22.23 14.57
CA PRO A 298 -10.61 21.31 13.53
C PRO A 298 -9.43 20.79 12.71
N GLY A 299 -9.47 19.53 12.31
CA GLY A 299 -8.45 18.94 11.44
C GLY A 299 -8.58 17.42 11.32
N LEU A 300 -7.95 16.86 10.29
CA LEU A 300 -7.91 15.43 10.05
C LEU A 300 -6.45 14.95 10.05
N VAL A 301 -6.14 14.00 10.93
CA VAL A 301 -4.86 13.28 10.92
C VAL A 301 -5.14 11.87 10.42
N VAL A 302 -4.42 11.43 9.40
CA VAL A 302 -4.51 10.07 8.86
C VAL A 302 -3.14 9.43 8.92
N VAL A 303 -3.04 8.24 9.54
CA VAL A 303 -1.80 7.50 9.66
C VAL A 303 -1.98 6.06 9.19
N ASN A 304 -1.02 5.55 8.40
CA ASN A 304 -0.95 4.15 8.03
C ASN A 304 0.23 3.45 8.74
N PHE A 305 -0.07 2.44 9.57
CA PHE A 305 0.90 1.54 10.18
C PHE A 305 1.15 0.33 9.26
N VAL A 306 2.04 0.52 8.30
CA VAL A 306 2.28 -0.43 7.19
C VAL A 306 3.09 -1.67 7.57
N ASP A 307 3.80 -1.67 8.70
CA ASP A 307 4.73 -2.77 9.03
C ASP A 307 3.97 -4.09 9.30
N PHE A 308 2.75 -4.02 9.83
CA PHE A 308 1.82 -5.16 9.95
C PHE A 308 1.71 -5.94 8.64
N ASP A 309 1.52 -5.25 7.52
CA ASP A 309 1.44 -5.86 6.19
C ASP A 309 2.82 -6.23 5.63
N MET A 310 3.72 -5.25 5.54
CA MET A 310 4.97 -5.36 4.79
C MET A 310 6.04 -6.22 5.48
N LEU A 311 6.15 -6.15 6.81
CA LEU A 311 7.17 -6.87 7.57
C LEU A 311 6.67 -8.23 8.06
N TYR A 312 5.37 -8.38 8.32
CA TYR A 312 4.85 -9.58 8.97
C TYR A 312 3.81 -10.33 8.12
N GLY A 313 2.76 -9.66 7.64
CA GLY A 313 1.66 -10.24 6.88
C GLY A 313 2.13 -10.96 5.61
N HIS A 314 2.79 -10.22 4.71
CA HIS A 314 3.34 -10.77 3.46
C HIS A 314 4.40 -11.86 3.69
N ARG A 315 5.13 -11.80 4.81
CA ARG A 315 6.15 -12.78 5.19
C ARG A 315 5.59 -13.99 5.92
N ARG A 316 4.30 -14.00 6.24
CA ARG A 316 3.61 -15.03 7.04
C ARG A 316 4.28 -15.25 8.41
N ASP A 317 4.82 -14.18 8.99
CA ASP A 317 5.48 -14.20 10.30
C ASP A 317 4.47 -13.90 11.42
N VAL A 318 3.78 -14.95 11.89
CA VAL A 318 2.77 -14.82 12.95
C VAL A 318 3.36 -14.34 14.29
N PRO A 319 4.51 -14.86 14.77
CA PRO A 319 5.14 -14.33 15.98
C PRO A 319 5.52 -12.86 15.86
N GLY A 320 6.09 -12.44 14.73
CA GLY A 320 6.45 -11.04 14.47
C GLY A 320 5.22 -10.12 14.40
N TYR A 321 4.14 -10.57 13.76
CA TYR A 321 2.88 -9.80 13.69
C TYR A 321 2.28 -9.58 15.09
N ALA A 322 2.37 -10.58 15.96
CA ALA A 322 1.78 -10.53 17.29
C ALA A 322 2.52 -9.62 18.29
N ALA A 323 3.78 -9.26 18.01
CA ALA A 323 4.67 -8.53 18.92
C ALA A 323 4.44 -7.00 18.85
#